data_AF-A0A364JSH8-F1
#
_entry.id   AF-A0A364JSH8-F1
#
_cell.length_a   1.000
_cell.length_b   1.000
_cell.length_c   1.000
_cell.angle_alpha   90.00
_cell.angle_beta   90.00
_cell.angle_gamma   90.00
#
_symmetry.space_group_name_H-M   'P 1'
#
loop_
_entity.id
_entity.type
_entity.pdbx_description
1 polymer ?
#
loop_
_entity_poly.entity_id
_entity_poly.type
_entity_poly.pdbx_seq_one_letter_code
_entity_poly.pdbx_strand_id
1 'polypeptide(L)'
;MVSSFTAAIRGLNDWIAGPASLLDEIIRIKSGSRIIATVSDDGSVIEIQPASGRKPSAPLSLPVSQSEEPPAALRSVANGKTIHLGIPASWVIARRLELPMEAASHLDGIVASRMGALSPLTISDIYFGHRVLEIDREARQMIVAVAIVPRARVAAALACLAVTDARQILISAPFPECDEVIVSTYRQQRSGTRGRIKFVLAGILGVSLVAAITALAAQPLIKKSYAERRAAVEVRAERARRAIALAEVPEAETAPEQAALGSGPIDLT
;
A
#
# COMPACT_ATOMS: atom_id res chain seq x y z
N MET A 1 32.17 -10.37 -3.85
CA MET A 1 31.24 -10.67 -2.74
C MET A 1 30.38 -9.45 -2.43
N VAL A 2 29.60 -9.04 -3.43
CA VAL A 2 28.51 -8.06 -3.40
C VAL A 2 27.32 -8.89 -3.90
N SER A 3 26.11 -8.94 -3.36
CA SER A 3 25.52 -8.43 -2.13
C SER A 3 24.21 -9.23 -1.98
N SER A 4 24.17 -10.17 -1.03
CA SER A 4 22.93 -10.85 -0.62
C SER A 4 21.89 -9.87 -0.06
N PHE A 5 22.36 -8.70 0.40
CA PHE A 5 21.53 -7.59 0.86
C PHE A 5 20.76 -6.90 -0.28
N THR A 6 21.34 -6.75 -1.47
CA THR A 6 20.66 -6.13 -2.62
C THR A 6 19.57 -7.06 -3.20
N ALA A 7 19.78 -8.39 -3.10
CA ALA A 7 18.79 -9.38 -3.47
C ALA A 7 17.59 -9.39 -2.50
N ALA A 8 17.84 -9.26 -1.19
CA ALA A 8 16.80 -9.16 -0.18
C ALA A 8 15.94 -7.89 -0.33
N ILE A 9 16.55 -6.75 -0.69
CA ILE A 9 15.81 -5.50 -0.93
C ILE A 9 14.92 -5.57 -2.18
N ARG A 10 15.34 -6.29 -3.25
CA ARG A 10 14.48 -6.51 -4.44
C ARG A 10 13.29 -7.41 -4.13
N GLY A 11 13.51 -8.51 -3.41
CA GLY A 11 12.43 -9.42 -3.00
C GLY A 11 11.36 -8.74 -2.15
N LEU A 12 11.77 -7.78 -1.29
CA LEU A 12 10.83 -6.98 -0.51
C LEU A 12 10.01 -6.01 -1.38
N ASN A 13 10.62 -5.43 -2.42
CA ASN A 13 9.95 -4.49 -3.32
C ASN A 13 8.91 -5.21 -4.22
N ASP A 14 9.25 -6.42 -4.70
CA ASP A 14 8.35 -7.25 -5.51
C ASP A 14 7.19 -7.80 -4.67
N TRP A 15 7.44 -8.13 -3.39
CA TRP A 15 6.39 -8.55 -2.46
C TRP A 15 5.43 -7.41 -2.08
N ILE A 16 5.90 -6.15 -2.07
CA ILE A 16 5.05 -4.97 -1.83
C ILE A 16 4.27 -4.56 -3.09
N ALA A 17 4.76 -4.89 -4.29
CA ALA A 17 4.09 -4.57 -5.55
C ALA A 17 2.77 -5.34 -5.75
N GLY A 18 2.70 -6.61 -5.34
CA GLY A 18 1.49 -7.44 -5.47
C GLY A 18 0.27 -6.93 -4.68
N PRO A 19 0.41 -6.59 -3.38
CA PRO A 19 -0.66 -5.97 -2.61
C PRO A 19 -1.02 -4.56 -3.09
N ALA A 20 -0.05 -3.83 -3.66
CA ALA A 20 -0.28 -2.48 -4.17
C ALA A 20 -1.18 -2.48 -5.43
N SER A 21 -1.08 -3.48 -6.30
CA SER A 21 -1.97 -3.61 -7.47
C SER A 21 -3.40 -3.99 -7.05
N LEU A 22 -3.56 -4.85 -6.04
CA LEU A 22 -4.86 -5.17 -5.46
C LEU A 22 -5.51 -3.96 -4.78
N LEU A 23 -4.73 -3.11 -4.13
CA LEU A 23 -5.23 -1.85 -3.57
C LEU A 23 -5.65 -0.87 -4.66
N ASP A 24 -4.96 -0.81 -5.80
CA ASP A 24 -5.34 0.06 -6.92
C ASP A 24 -6.67 -0.41 -7.56
N GLU A 25 -6.90 -1.73 -7.60
CA GLU A 25 -8.15 -2.34 -8.07
C GLU A 25 -9.32 -2.11 -7.10
N ILE A 26 -9.09 -2.26 -5.79
CA ILE A 26 -10.10 -1.98 -4.75
C ILE A 26 -10.43 -0.48 -4.69
N ILE A 27 -9.45 0.40 -4.90
CA ILE A 27 -9.65 1.86 -4.99
C ILE A 27 -10.42 2.23 -6.27
N ARG A 28 -10.25 1.48 -7.38
CA ARG A 28 -11.00 1.62 -8.64
C ARG A 28 -12.50 1.39 -8.48
N ILE A 29 -12.88 0.43 -7.63
CA ILE A 29 -14.29 0.02 -7.39
C ILE A 29 -15.00 1.01 -6.45
N LYS A 30 -14.28 1.67 -5.54
CA LYS A 30 -14.87 2.58 -4.53
C LYS A 30 -14.87 4.07 -4.89
N SER A 31 -14.34 4.46 -6.06
CA SER A 31 -14.27 5.86 -6.50
C SER A 31 -15.61 6.36 -7.05
N GLY A 32 -16.56 6.63 -6.15
CA GLY A 32 -17.94 7.05 -6.42
C GLY A 32 -18.16 8.45 -7.03
N SER A 33 -17.28 8.93 -7.91
CA SER A 33 -17.55 10.11 -8.73
C SER A 33 -16.51 10.19 -9.86
N ARG A 34 -16.76 9.49 -10.95
CA ARG A 34 -16.02 9.68 -12.20
C ARG A 34 -16.62 10.86 -12.96
N ILE A 35 -15.77 11.63 -13.61
CA ILE A 35 -16.18 12.69 -14.53
C ILE A 35 -15.69 12.26 -15.90
N ILE A 36 -16.57 12.25 -16.88
CA ILE A 36 -16.21 12.00 -18.27
C ILE A 36 -16.05 13.38 -18.91
N ALA A 37 -14.87 13.65 -19.43
CA ALA A 37 -14.55 14.82 -20.23
C ALA A 37 -14.31 14.34 -21.65
N THR A 38 -15.11 14.75 -22.62
CA THR A 38 -14.93 14.42 -24.03
C THR A 38 -14.38 15.63 -24.76
N VAL A 39 -13.32 15.42 -25.54
CA VAL A 39 -12.75 16.47 -26.39
C VAL A 39 -13.45 16.43 -27.74
N SER A 40 -13.91 17.58 -28.24
CA SER A 40 -14.45 17.71 -29.59
C SER A 40 -13.37 17.44 -30.65
N ASP A 41 -13.75 17.01 -31.86
CA ASP A 41 -12.83 16.70 -32.97
C ASP A 41 -11.88 17.86 -33.31
N ASP A 42 -12.34 19.10 -33.14
CA ASP A 42 -11.55 20.30 -33.40
C ASP A 42 -10.58 20.63 -32.26
N GLY A 43 -10.72 19.98 -31.10
CA GLY A 43 -9.91 20.23 -29.91
C GLY A 43 -10.19 21.53 -29.20
N SER A 44 -11.19 22.28 -29.67
CA SER A 44 -11.53 23.62 -29.20
C SER A 44 -12.49 23.60 -28.01
N VAL A 45 -13.21 22.51 -27.78
CA VAL A 45 -14.20 22.37 -26.71
C VAL A 45 -14.00 21.06 -25.96
N ILE A 46 -14.04 21.13 -24.63
CA ILE A 46 -14.15 19.97 -23.74
C ILE A 46 -15.57 19.97 -23.18
N GLU A 47 -16.29 18.89 -23.42
CA GLU A 47 -17.59 18.66 -22.82
C GLU A 47 -17.41 17.81 -21.58
N ILE A 48 -17.94 18.28 -20.45
CA ILE A 48 -17.81 17.57 -19.19
C ILE A 48 -19.16 17.08 -18.74
N GLN A 49 -19.24 15.76 -18.58
CA GLN A 49 -20.41 15.06 -18.08
C GLN A 49 -20.05 14.35 -16.76
N PRO A 50 -20.73 14.68 -15.65
CA PRO A 50 -20.58 13.91 -14.43
C PRO A 50 -21.13 12.49 -14.65
N ALA A 51 -20.29 11.46 -14.50
CA ALA A 51 -20.68 10.07 -14.73
C ALA A 51 -21.57 9.50 -13.62
N SER A 52 -21.69 10.21 -12.50
CA SER A 52 -22.41 9.75 -11.31
C SER A 52 -23.34 10.84 -10.80
N GLY A 53 -24.59 10.77 -11.28
CA GLY A 53 -25.71 11.53 -10.75
C GLY A 53 -27.01 10.86 -11.21
N ARG A 54 -27.92 10.55 -10.29
CA ARG A 54 -29.27 10.03 -10.59
C ARG A 54 -30.11 10.99 -11.47
N LYS A 55 -29.61 12.18 -11.76
CA LYS A 55 -30.19 13.13 -12.70
C LYS A 55 -29.14 13.47 -13.77
N PRO A 56 -29.47 13.34 -15.07
CA PRO A 56 -28.61 13.81 -16.14
C PRO A 56 -28.41 15.31 -15.96
N SER A 57 -27.20 15.70 -15.60
CA SER A 57 -26.81 17.11 -15.58
C SER A 57 -26.46 17.51 -17.01
N ALA A 58 -26.88 18.70 -17.44
CA ALA A 58 -26.56 19.22 -18.76
C ALA A 58 -25.03 19.21 -18.95
N PRO A 59 -24.53 18.79 -20.13
CA PRO A 59 -23.10 18.79 -20.41
C PRO A 59 -22.56 20.21 -20.28
N LEU A 60 -21.46 20.35 -19.55
CA LEU A 60 -20.76 21.63 -19.43
C LEU A 60 -19.74 21.72 -20.55
N SER A 61 -20.06 22.48 -21.60
CA SER A 61 -19.14 22.76 -22.70
C SER A 61 -18.19 23.88 -22.30
N LEU A 62 -16.89 23.60 -22.35
CA LEU A 62 -15.84 24.51 -21.94
C LEU A 62 -14.92 24.76 -23.12
N PRO A 63 -14.69 26.02 -23.52
CA PRO A 63 -13.70 26.32 -24.52
C PRO A 63 -12.31 25.95 -23.97
N VAL A 64 -11.53 25.22 -24.77
CA VAL A 64 -10.10 24.97 -24.57
C VAL A 64 -9.35 26.25 -24.91
N SER A 65 -9.63 27.31 -24.17
CA SER A 65 -8.84 28.54 -24.21
C SER A 65 -7.81 28.48 -23.09
N GLN A 66 -6.60 28.97 -23.38
CA GLN A 66 -5.48 29.06 -22.43
C GLN A 66 -5.70 30.10 -21.33
N SER A 67 -6.93 30.52 -21.07
CA SER A 67 -7.23 31.44 -19.98
C SER A 67 -6.78 30.81 -18.67
N GLU A 68 -5.90 31.51 -17.95
CA GLU A 68 -5.23 31.02 -16.74
C GLU A 68 -6.21 30.66 -15.61
N GLU A 69 -7.44 31.17 -15.65
CA GLU A 69 -8.50 30.83 -14.72
C GLU A 69 -9.54 29.88 -15.34
N PRO A 70 -9.56 28.60 -14.94
CA PRO A 70 -10.69 27.74 -15.24
C PRO A 70 -11.95 28.31 -14.55
N PRO A 71 -13.12 28.23 -15.18
CA PRO A 71 -14.37 28.63 -14.55
C PRO A 71 -14.53 27.95 -13.19
N ALA A 72 -14.91 28.70 -12.16
CA ALA A 72 -14.98 28.20 -10.78
C ALA A 72 -15.83 26.90 -10.64
N ALA A 73 -16.81 26.71 -11.53
CA ALA A 73 -17.62 25.51 -11.65
C ALA A 73 -16.81 24.24 -11.95
N LEU A 74 -15.74 24.33 -12.75
CA LEU A 74 -14.84 23.20 -13.02
C LEU A 74 -14.12 22.73 -11.78
N ARG A 75 -13.55 23.67 -11.02
CA ARG A 75 -12.77 23.36 -9.82
C ARG A 75 -13.62 22.65 -8.79
N SER A 76 -14.86 23.10 -8.54
CA SER A 76 -15.75 22.45 -7.58
C SER A 76 -16.18 21.05 -8.03
N VAL A 77 -16.43 20.86 -9.33
CA VAL A 77 -16.85 19.57 -9.87
C VAL A 77 -15.71 18.56 -9.87
N ALA A 78 -14.48 18.97 -10.20
CA ALA A 78 -13.31 18.10 -10.41
C ALA A 78 -12.44 17.85 -9.16
N ASN A 79 -12.52 18.68 -8.12
CA ASN A 79 -11.65 18.60 -6.95
C ASN A 79 -11.66 17.20 -6.31
N GLY A 80 -10.49 16.56 -6.26
CA GLY A 80 -10.27 15.26 -5.63
C GLY A 80 -10.85 14.06 -6.37
N LYS A 81 -11.41 14.25 -7.58
CA LYS A 81 -12.04 13.20 -8.39
C LYS A 81 -11.15 12.74 -9.53
N THR A 82 -11.51 11.59 -10.11
CA THR A 82 -10.85 11.04 -11.29
C THR A 82 -11.59 11.50 -12.54
N ILE A 83 -10.87 12.14 -13.45
CA ILE A 83 -11.38 12.62 -14.74
C ILE A 83 -10.96 11.61 -15.82
N HIS A 84 -11.92 11.13 -16.59
CA HIS A 84 -11.69 10.34 -17.80
C HIS A 84 -11.78 11.27 -19.00
N LEU A 85 -10.65 11.54 -19.64
CA LEU A 85 -10.56 12.35 -20.84
C LEU A 85 -10.66 11.46 -22.08
N GLY A 86 -11.85 11.41 -22.67
CA GLY A 86 -12.12 10.77 -23.95
C GLY A 86 -11.60 11.61 -25.11
N ILE A 87 -10.68 11.04 -25.89
CA ILE A 87 -10.07 11.63 -27.07
C ILE A 87 -10.90 11.25 -28.30
N PRO A 88 -11.12 12.15 -29.27
CA PRO A 88 -11.82 11.81 -30.50
C PRO A 88 -11.04 10.78 -31.33
N ALA A 89 -11.76 9.91 -32.04
CA ALA A 89 -11.16 8.87 -32.87
C ALA A 89 -10.27 9.45 -33.99
N SER A 90 -10.58 10.66 -34.46
CA SER A 90 -9.82 11.39 -35.48
C SER A 90 -8.37 11.69 -35.07
N TRP A 91 -8.07 11.70 -33.76
CA TRP A 91 -6.74 11.99 -33.21
C TRP A 91 -5.94 10.73 -32.87
N VAL A 92 -6.56 9.56 -32.96
CA VAL A 92 -5.99 8.29 -32.53
C VAL A 92 -5.43 7.56 -33.74
N ILE A 93 -4.14 7.25 -33.68
CA ILE A 93 -3.51 6.32 -34.62
C ILE A 93 -3.66 4.91 -34.04
N ALA A 94 -4.64 4.18 -34.56
CA ALA A 94 -4.90 2.78 -34.20
C ALA A 94 -3.95 1.83 -34.94
N ARG A 95 -3.31 0.93 -34.20
CA ARG A 95 -2.43 -0.12 -34.72
C ARG A 95 -2.74 -1.46 -34.06
N ARG A 96 -2.50 -2.54 -34.80
CA ARG A 96 -2.57 -3.90 -34.29
C ARG A 96 -1.19 -4.52 -34.28
N LEU A 97 -0.95 -5.33 -33.27
CA LEU A 97 0.26 -6.11 -33.11
C LEU A 97 -0.09 -7.55 -32.82
N GLU A 98 0.40 -8.46 -33.65
CA GLU A 98 0.41 -9.88 -33.35
C GLU A 98 1.66 -10.20 -32.55
N LEU A 99 1.47 -10.81 -31.39
CA LEU A 99 2.54 -11.20 -30.48
C LEU A 99 2.37 -12.67 -30.09
N PRO A 100 3.47 -13.40 -29.83
CA PRO A 100 3.37 -14.74 -29.27
C PRO A 100 2.82 -14.67 -27.84
N MET A 101 2.09 -15.69 -27.40
CA MET A 101 1.45 -15.70 -26.08
C MET A 101 2.47 -15.57 -24.93
N GLU A 102 3.71 -16.05 -25.12
CA GLU A 102 4.80 -15.92 -24.16
C GLU A 102 5.19 -14.45 -23.90
N ALA A 103 4.92 -13.55 -24.85
CA ALA A 103 5.18 -12.12 -24.74
C ALA A 103 4.22 -11.40 -23.78
N ALA A 104 3.13 -12.03 -23.35
CA ALA A 104 2.12 -11.42 -22.47
C ALA A 104 2.73 -10.86 -21.17
N SER A 105 3.77 -11.51 -20.64
CA SER A 105 4.48 -11.09 -19.42
C SER A 105 5.34 -9.83 -19.58
N HIS A 106 5.72 -9.49 -20.82
CA HIS A 106 6.62 -8.38 -21.15
C HIS A 106 5.99 -7.42 -22.17
N LEU A 107 4.66 -7.38 -22.20
CA LEU A 107 3.87 -6.68 -23.21
C LEU A 107 4.25 -5.19 -23.28
N ASP A 108 4.35 -4.53 -22.12
CA ASP A 108 4.75 -3.12 -22.01
C ASP A 108 6.08 -2.82 -22.70
N GLY A 109 7.10 -3.63 -22.42
CA GLY A 109 8.44 -3.45 -22.97
C GLY A 109 8.48 -3.71 -24.48
N ILE A 110 7.75 -4.73 -24.94
CA ILE A 110 7.67 -5.08 -26.36
C ILE A 110 6.93 -3.99 -27.14
N VAL A 111 5.79 -3.52 -26.64
CA VAL A 111 5.04 -2.41 -27.26
C VAL A 111 5.90 -1.15 -27.30
N ALA A 112 6.53 -0.77 -26.17
CA ALA A 112 7.41 0.40 -26.12
C ALA A 112 8.56 0.31 -27.15
N SER A 113 9.21 -0.84 -27.28
CA SER A 113 10.30 -1.03 -28.25
C SER A 113 9.84 -0.95 -29.71
N ARG A 114 8.61 -1.42 -30.01
CA ARG A 114 8.04 -1.37 -31.36
C ARG A 114 7.47 0.00 -31.73
N MET A 115 7.39 0.93 -30.78
CA MET A 115 6.68 2.18 -30.99
C MET A 115 7.32 3.08 -32.04
N GLY A 116 8.65 3.02 -32.20
CA GLY A 116 9.35 3.71 -33.28
C GLY A 116 8.99 3.22 -34.68
N ALA A 117 8.50 1.98 -34.83
CA ALA A 117 8.03 1.44 -36.10
C ALA A 117 6.52 1.65 -36.33
N LEU A 118 5.75 1.76 -35.24
CA LEU A 118 4.28 1.88 -35.30
C LEU A 118 3.79 3.31 -35.41
N SER A 119 4.55 4.25 -34.85
CA SER A 119 4.25 5.67 -34.83
C SER A 119 5.07 6.42 -35.88
N PRO A 120 4.44 7.30 -36.69
CA PRO A 120 5.19 8.25 -37.50
C PRO A 120 5.85 9.38 -36.68
N LEU A 121 5.48 9.49 -35.40
CA LEU A 121 5.97 10.50 -34.46
C LEU A 121 7.00 9.90 -33.49
N THR A 122 7.88 10.75 -32.98
CA THR A 122 8.88 10.38 -31.96
C THR A 122 8.21 9.96 -30.65
N ILE A 123 8.83 9.01 -29.94
CA ILE A 123 8.31 8.42 -28.69
C ILE A 123 8.08 9.50 -27.59
N SER A 124 8.87 10.58 -27.57
CA SER A 124 8.71 11.69 -26.63
C SER A 124 7.43 12.51 -26.83
N ASP A 125 6.88 12.47 -28.05
CA ASP A 125 5.81 13.35 -28.52
C ASP A 125 4.48 12.62 -28.67
N ILE A 126 4.40 11.40 -28.13
CA ILE A 126 3.20 10.58 -28.16
C ILE A 126 2.83 10.09 -26.76
N TYR A 127 1.54 9.92 -26.55
CA TYR A 127 1.00 9.04 -25.55
C TYR A 127 0.59 7.74 -26.25
N PHE A 128 0.87 6.59 -25.65
CA PHE A 128 0.44 5.31 -26.19
C PHE A 128 -0.07 4.39 -25.09
N GLY A 129 -1.12 3.65 -25.41
CA GLY A 129 -1.66 2.58 -24.58
C GLY A 129 -1.89 1.35 -25.40
N HIS A 130 -2.07 0.22 -24.72
CA HIS A 130 -2.35 -1.04 -25.38
C HIS A 130 -3.42 -1.83 -24.63
N ARG A 131 -4.08 -2.74 -25.34
CA ARG A 131 -5.05 -3.67 -24.78
C ARG A 131 -5.02 -4.96 -25.59
N VAL A 132 -5.09 -6.10 -24.91
CA VAL A 132 -5.25 -7.40 -25.59
C VAL A 132 -6.67 -7.50 -26.13
N LEU A 133 -6.79 -7.71 -27.44
CA LEU A 133 -8.07 -7.92 -28.13
C LEU A 133 -8.47 -9.38 -28.07
N GLU A 134 -7.56 -10.25 -28.50
CA GLU A 134 -7.81 -11.67 -28.69
C GLU A 134 -6.59 -12.51 -28.32
N ILE A 135 -6.84 -13.72 -27.84
CA ILE A 135 -5.80 -14.71 -27.51
C ILE A 135 -6.18 -16.01 -28.21
N ASP A 136 -5.39 -16.39 -29.20
CA ASP A 136 -5.46 -17.69 -29.85
C ASP A 136 -4.52 -18.68 -29.15
N ARG A 137 -5.12 -19.62 -28.43
CA ARG A 137 -4.38 -20.66 -27.69
C ARG A 137 -3.87 -21.78 -28.59
N GLU A 138 -4.51 -22.01 -29.75
CA GLU A 138 -4.10 -23.05 -30.70
C GLU A 138 -2.86 -22.58 -31.46
N ALA A 139 -2.89 -21.35 -31.98
CA ALA A 139 -1.74 -20.75 -32.66
C ALA A 139 -0.66 -20.20 -31.71
N ARG A 140 -0.93 -20.16 -30.39
CA ARG A 140 -0.10 -19.50 -29.36
C ARG A 140 0.21 -18.04 -29.68
N GLN A 141 -0.79 -17.32 -30.20
CA GLN A 141 -0.67 -15.93 -30.58
C GLN A 141 -1.70 -15.08 -29.84
N MET A 142 -1.43 -13.79 -29.74
CA MET A 142 -2.35 -12.81 -29.19
C MET A 142 -2.33 -11.55 -30.05
N ILE A 143 -3.51 -10.97 -30.24
CA ILE A 143 -3.69 -9.72 -30.98
C ILE A 143 -3.81 -8.60 -29.95
N VAL A 144 -2.94 -7.61 -30.07
CA VAL A 144 -2.88 -6.44 -29.20
C VAL A 144 -3.28 -5.20 -29.99
N ALA A 145 -4.30 -4.50 -29.50
CA ALA A 145 -4.63 -3.15 -29.92
C ALA A 145 -3.66 -2.16 -29.29
N VAL A 146 -3.12 -1.26 -30.10
CA VAL A 146 -2.28 -0.15 -29.67
C VAL A 146 -2.92 1.15 -30.15
N ALA A 147 -3.21 2.04 -29.20
CA ALA A 147 -3.72 3.37 -29.48
C ALA A 147 -2.60 4.38 -29.24
N ILE A 148 -2.29 5.20 -30.24
CA ILE A 148 -1.24 6.22 -30.19
C ILE A 148 -1.90 7.58 -30.39
N VAL A 149 -1.61 8.53 -29.51
CA VAL A 149 -2.18 9.87 -29.54
C VAL A 149 -1.04 10.91 -29.49
N PRO A 150 -1.00 11.89 -30.42
CA PRO A 150 0.00 12.95 -30.38
C PRO A 150 -0.12 13.81 -29.12
N ARG A 151 0.99 13.97 -28.39
CA ARG A 151 1.04 14.73 -27.14
C ARG A 151 0.63 16.19 -27.34
N ALA A 152 1.00 16.79 -28.47
CA ALA A 152 0.66 18.18 -28.81
C ALA A 152 -0.86 18.42 -28.87
N ARG A 153 -1.63 17.43 -29.36
CA ARG A 153 -3.10 17.53 -29.49
C ARG A 153 -3.78 17.50 -28.12
N VAL A 154 -3.26 16.73 -27.19
CA VAL A 154 -3.84 16.55 -25.85
C VAL A 154 -3.30 17.56 -24.84
N ALA A 155 -2.19 18.24 -25.16
CA ALA A 155 -1.52 19.18 -24.26
C ALA A 155 -2.43 20.31 -23.78
N ALA A 156 -3.20 20.91 -24.68
CA ALA A 156 -4.10 22.01 -24.33
C ALA A 156 -5.22 21.55 -23.37
N ALA A 157 -5.84 20.40 -23.67
CA ALA A 157 -6.85 19.82 -22.79
C ALA A 157 -6.30 19.44 -21.42
N LEU A 158 -5.09 18.87 -21.37
CA LEU A 158 -4.41 18.57 -20.10
C LEU A 158 -4.05 19.82 -19.33
N ALA A 159 -3.63 20.90 -20.00
CA ALA A 159 -3.33 22.17 -19.34
C ALA A 159 -4.58 22.75 -18.68
N CYS A 160 -5.72 22.76 -19.38
CA CYS A 160 -7.00 23.19 -18.82
C CYS A 160 -7.41 22.33 -17.60
N LEU A 161 -7.22 21.01 -17.69
CA LEU A 161 -7.54 20.09 -16.59
C LEU A 161 -6.53 20.15 -15.43
N ALA A 162 -5.27 20.50 -15.68
CA ALA A 162 -4.23 20.58 -14.64
C ALA A 162 -4.52 21.67 -13.60
N VAL A 163 -5.24 22.73 -13.99
CA VAL A 163 -5.68 23.79 -13.06
C VAL A 163 -6.86 23.33 -12.19
N THR A 164 -7.49 22.21 -12.54
CA THR A 164 -8.42 21.52 -11.63
C THR A 164 -7.58 20.65 -10.69
N ASP A 165 -7.83 20.71 -9.37
CA ASP A 165 -7.14 19.87 -8.36
C ASP A 165 -7.68 18.42 -8.42
N ALA A 166 -7.66 17.85 -9.63
CA ALA A 166 -8.12 16.51 -9.92
C ALA A 166 -7.14 15.50 -9.31
N ARG A 167 -7.69 14.38 -8.82
CA ARG A 167 -6.86 13.32 -8.22
C ARG A 167 -6.04 12.58 -9.27
N GLN A 168 -6.65 12.37 -10.44
CA GLN A 168 -6.08 11.60 -11.54
C GLN A 168 -6.82 11.94 -12.83
N ILE A 169 -6.08 12.07 -13.92
CA ILE A 169 -6.62 12.23 -15.26
C ILE A 169 -6.25 10.97 -16.05
N LEU A 170 -7.26 10.23 -16.50
CA LEU A 170 -7.12 9.04 -17.32
C LEU A 170 -7.44 9.45 -18.76
N ILE A 171 -6.49 9.28 -19.67
CA ILE A 171 -6.70 9.58 -21.09
C ILE A 171 -7.14 8.29 -21.76
N SER A 172 -8.29 8.35 -22.41
CA SER A 172 -8.85 7.23 -23.13
C SER A 172 -9.05 7.54 -24.60
N ALA A 173 -8.75 6.54 -25.42
CA ALA A 173 -8.90 6.61 -26.85
C ALA A 173 -9.90 5.54 -27.32
N PRO A 174 -10.87 5.90 -28.18
CA PRO A 174 -11.71 4.92 -28.84
C PRO A 174 -10.85 4.06 -29.78
N PHE A 175 -11.15 2.78 -29.85
CA PHE A 175 -10.53 1.85 -30.77
C PHE A 175 -11.63 1.10 -31.53
N PRO A 176 -11.51 0.86 -32.84
CA PRO A 176 -12.62 0.30 -33.64
C PRO A 176 -13.08 -1.10 -33.18
N GLU A 177 -12.21 -1.87 -32.53
CA GLU A 177 -12.47 -3.25 -32.08
C GLU A 177 -12.65 -3.39 -30.57
N CYS A 178 -12.52 -2.30 -29.82
CA CYS A 178 -12.66 -2.28 -28.38
C CYS A 178 -13.14 -0.91 -27.95
N ASP A 179 -14.17 -0.86 -27.12
CA ASP A 179 -14.80 0.40 -26.69
C ASP A 179 -13.79 1.48 -26.29
N GLU A 180 -12.74 1.09 -25.55
CA GLU A 180 -11.76 2.05 -25.03
C GLU A 180 -10.39 1.41 -24.73
N VAL A 181 -9.33 2.14 -25.10
CA VAL A 181 -7.94 1.86 -24.70
C VAL A 181 -7.43 3.02 -23.84
N ILE A 182 -6.88 2.70 -22.67
CA ILE A 182 -6.29 3.69 -21.76
C ILE A 182 -4.89 4.02 -22.28
N VAL A 183 -4.71 5.24 -22.78
CA VAL A 183 -3.48 5.69 -23.43
C VAL A 183 -2.47 6.20 -22.42
N SER A 184 -2.92 6.89 -21.39
CA SER A 184 -2.02 7.36 -20.35
C SER A 184 -2.77 7.62 -19.06
N THR A 185 -2.05 7.49 -17.95
CA THR A 185 -2.55 7.86 -16.63
C THR A 185 -1.71 9.04 -16.13
N TYR A 186 -2.30 10.23 -16.17
CA TYR A 186 -1.68 11.41 -15.58
C TYR A 186 -2.13 11.50 -14.14
N ARG A 187 -1.30 11.01 -13.22
CA ARG A 187 -1.52 11.17 -11.78
C ARG A 187 -0.90 12.49 -11.36
N GLN A 188 -1.73 13.50 -11.12
CA GLN A 188 -1.27 14.74 -10.51
C GLN A 188 -0.71 14.39 -9.13
N GLN A 189 0.62 14.40 -9.01
CA GLN A 189 1.28 14.12 -7.74
C GLN A 189 0.92 15.27 -6.81
N ARG A 190 -0.12 15.09 -5.98
CA ARG A 190 -0.33 15.92 -4.77
C ARG A 190 0.92 15.78 -3.92
N SER A 191 1.87 16.69 -4.10
CA SER A 191 3.15 16.72 -3.40
C SER A 191 2.98 16.91 -1.90
N GLY A 192 1.83 17.41 -1.43
CA GLY A 192 1.58 17.72 -0.03
C GLY A 192 1.23 16.52 0.87
N THR A 193 0.34 15.62 0.46
CA THR A 193 -0.22 14.60 1.39
C THR A 193 0.68 13.38 1.56
N ARG A 194 1.37 12.95 0.49
CA ARG A 194 2.28 11.81 0.55
C ARG A 194 3.54 12.14 1.37
N GLY A 195 3.99 13.39 1.34
CA GLY A 195 5.03 13.91 2.22
C GLY A 195 4.62 13.83 3.68
N ARG A 196 3.42 14.33 4.04
CA ARG A 196 2.90 14.26 5.41
C ARG A 196 2.75 12.84 5.92
N ILE A 197 2.24 11.92 5.10
CA ILE A 197 2.11 10.50 5.49
C ILE A 197 3.51 9.88 5.71
N LYS A 198 4.50 10.18 4.87
CA LYS A 198 5.88 9.75 5.09
C LYS A 198 6.46 10.32 6.39
N PHE A 199 6.19 11.58 6.70
CA PHE A 199 6.63 12.21 7.95
C PHE A 199 5.95 11.60 9.19
N VAL A 200 4.65 11.34 9.15
CA VAL A 200 3.93 10.67 10.25
C VAL A 200 4.46 9.25 10.45
N LEU A 201 4.65 8.50 9.35
CA LEU A 201 5.16 7.13 9.43
C LEU A 201 6.61 7.10 9.96
N ALA A 202 7.46 8.02 9.50
CA ALA A 202 8.82 8.18 10.02
C ALA A 202 8.81 8.58 11.51
N GLY A 203 7.86 9.42 11.93
CA GLY A 203 7.65 9.78 13.33
C GLY A 203 7.29 8.57 14.19
N ILE A 204 6.33 7.75 13.77
CA ILE A 204 5.92 6.53 14.48
C ILE A 204 7.09 5.55 14.58
N LEU A 205 7.84 5.36 13.49
CA LEU A 205 9.05 4.51 13.47
C LEU A 205 10.12 5.04 14.43
N GLY A 206 10.34 6.35 14.45
CA GLY A 206 11.28 7.01 15.36
C GLY A 206 10.87 6.80 16.83
N VAL A 207 9.60 6.98 17.16
CA VAL A 207 9.08 6.76 18.53
C VAL A 207 9.22 5.30 18.95
N SER A 208 8.90 4.36 18.06
CA SER A 208 9.06 2.92 18.31
C SER A 208 10.52 2.54 18.57
N LEU A 209 11.45 3.08 17.78
CA LEU A 209 12.88 2.84 17.96
C LEU A 209 13.39 3.38 19.29
N VAL A 210 12.98 4.60 19.66
CA VAL A 210 13.32 5.19 20.96
C VAL A 210 12.79 4.31 22.08
N ALA A 211 11.51 3.93 22.04
CA ALA A 211 10.90 3.08 23.06
C ALA A 211 11.62 1.72 23.22
N ALA A 212 12.05 1.10 22.12
CA ALA A 212 12.82 -0.14 22.14
C ALA A 212 14.17 0.06 22.84
N ILE A 213 14.89 1.15 22.55
CA ILE A 213 16.17 1.49 23.18
C ILE A 213 15.96 1.75 24.68
N THR A 214 14.93 2.49 25.08
CA THR A 214 14.64 2.76 26.50
C THR A 214 14.29 1.48 27.25
N ALA A 215 13.54 0.56 26.64
CA ALA A 215 13.21 -0.72 27.24
C ALA A 215 14.45 -1.59 27.48
N LEU A 216 15.37 -1.62 26.52
CA LEU A 216 16.66 -2.31 26.65
C LEU A 216 17.53 -1.71 27.76
N ALA A 217 17.55 -0.38 27.90
CA ALA A 217 18.31 0.32 28.94
C ALA A 217 17.73 0.11 30.36
N ALA A 218 16.42 -0.15 30.49
CA ALA A 218 15.77 -0.40 31.78
C ALA A 218 15.96 -1.83 32.31
N GLN A 219 16.25 -2.81 31.44
CA GLN A 219 16.48 -4.20 31.83
C GLN A 219 17.55 -4.41 32.93
N PRO A 220 18.74 -3.79 32.89
CA PRO A 220 19.76 -4.00 33.92
C PRO A 220 19.35 -3.47 35.30
N LEU A 221 18.55 -2.41 35.37
CA LEU A 221 18.08 -1.85 36.65
C LEU A 221 17.09 -2.79 37.33
N ILE A 222 16.18 -3.37 36.53
CA ILE A 222 15.20 -4.34 37.03
C ILE A 222 15.91 -5.60 37.55
N LYS A 223 16.91 -6.13 36.81
CA LYS A 223 17.67 -7.31 37.24
C LYS A 223 18.43 -7.13 38.55
N LYS A 224 18.97 -5.93 38.84
CA LYS A 224 19.64 -5.63 40.12
C LYS A 224 18.69 -5.76 41.31
N SER A 225 17.46 -5.25 41.19
CA SER A 225 16.45 -5.32 42.26
C SER A 225 16.01 -6.77 42.58
N TYR A 226 16.01 -7.66 41.58
CA TYR A 226 15.68 -9.07 41.79
C TYR A 226 16.82 -9.84 42.47
N ALA A 227 18.09 -9.48 42.20
CA ALA A 227 19.24 -10.10 42.84
C ALA A 227 19.28 -9.79 44.35
N GLU A 228 19.01 -8.53 44.73
CA GLU A 228 18.93 -8.11 46.14
C GLU A 228 17.77 -8.81 46.88
N ARG A 229 16.60 -8.93 46.23
CA ARG A 229 15.46 -9.66 46.81
C ARG A 229 15.75 -11.15 46.99
N ARG A 230 16.45 -11.79 46.05
CA ARG A 230 16.86 -13.20 46.19
C ARG A 230 17.82 -13.39 47.36
N ALA A 231 18.85 -12.54 47.47
CA ALA A 231 19.78 -12.59 48.59
C ALA A 231 19.08 -12.40 49.95
N ALA A 232 18.10 -11.49 50.03
CA ALA A 232 17.33 -11.30 51.25
C ALA A 232 16.45 -12.51 51.64
N VAL A 233 15.92 -13.23 50.65
CA VAL A 233 15.13 -14.46 50.89
C VAL A 233 16.03 -15.61 51.32
N GLU A 234 17.21 -15.76 50.72
CA GLU A 234 18.19 -16.79 51.11
C GLU A 234 18.66 -16.60 52.55
N VAL A 235 18.98 -15.37 52.97
CA VAL A 235 19.38 -15.07 54.35
C VAL A 235 18.25 -15.40 55.35
N ARG A 236 16.99 -15.16 55.00
CA ARG A 236 15.85 -15.55 55.84
C ARG A 236 15.66 -17.06 55.90
N ALA A 237 15.83 -17.75 54.77
CA ALA A 237 15.73 -19.21 54.70
C ALA A 237 16.83 -19.88 55.54
N GLU A 238 18.06 -19.39 55.49
CA GLU A 238 19.17 -19.88 56.32
C GLU A 238 18.91 -19.63 57.82
N ARG A 239 18.41 -18.46 58.19
CA ARG A 239 18.02 -18.18 59.58
C ARG A 239 16.93 -19.12 60.07
N ALA A 240 15.91 -19.38 59.26
CA ALA A 240 14.84 -20.32 59.59
C ALA A 240 15.38 -21.75 59.75
N ARG A 241 16.27 -22.20 58.85
CA ARG A 241 16.91 -23.52 58.97
C ARG A 241 17.75 -23.66 60.24
N ARG A 242 18.52 -22.63 60.61
CA ARG A 242 19.30 -22.64 61.86
C ARG A 242 18.41 -22.65 63.10
N ALA A 243 17.29 -21.92 63.08
CA ALA A 243 16.34 -21.92 64.19
C ALA A 243 15.68 -23.30 64.38
N ILE A 244 15.33 -23.99 63.29
CA ILE A 244 14.80 -25.36 63.34
C ILE A 244 15.89 -26.31 63.86
N ALA A 245 17.12 -26.24 63.33
CA ALA A 245 18.21 -27.11 63.78
C ALA A 245 18.56 -26.92 65.28
N LEU A 246 18.42 -25.72 65.82
CA LEU A 246 18.61 -25.46 67.25
C LEU A 246 17.43 -25.95 68.11
N ALA A 247 16.20 -25.93 67.57
CA ALA A 247 15.02 -26.48 68.23
C ALA A 247 14.93 -28.02 68.13
N GLU A 248 15.60 -28.61 67.14
CA GLU A 248 15.65 -30.06 66.89
C GLU A 248 16.79 -30.76 67.65
N VAL A 249 17.59 -30.04 68.45
CA VAL A 249 18.43 -30.68 69.49
C VAL A 249 17.49 -31.05 70.64
N PRO A 250 17.10 -32.32 70.80
CA PRO A 250 16.26 -32.69 71.92
C PRO A 250 17.13 -32.63 73.17
N GLU A 251 16.65 -31.94 74.22
CA GLU A 251 17.11 -32.15 75.58
C GLU A 251 16.91 -33.64 75.93
N ALA A 252 17.94 -34.43 75.69
CA ALA A 252 18.11 -35.78 76.17
C ALA A 252 18.46 -35.71 77.67
N GLU A 253 17.52 -35.24 78.49
CA GLU A 253 17.67 -35.25 79.95
C GLU A 253 16.28 -35.23 80.61
N THR A 254 15.67 -36.43 80.71
CA THR A 254 15.03 -36.99 81.92
C THR A 254 14.04 -38.11 81.55
N ALA A 255 14.55 -39.34 81.54
CA ALA A 255 13.82 -40.49 82.10
C ALA A 255 14.59 -40.86 83.37
N PRO A 256 13.94 -40.99 84.54
CA PRO A 256 13.32 -42.27 84.87
C PRO A 256 12.12 -42.13 85.84
N GLU A 257 10.88 -42.17 85.33
CA GLU A 257 9.69 -42.32 86.21
C GLU A 257 8.91 -43.62 85.94
N GLN A 258 9.44 -44.53 85.11
CA GLN A 258 8.85 -45.85 84.85
C GLN A 258 9.26 -46.95 85.85
N ALA A 259 9.84 -46.61 87.01
CA ALA A 259 10.31 -47.58 87.99
C ALA A 259 9.44 -47.74 89.26
N ALA A 260 8.30 -47.04 89.42
CA ALA A 260 7.65 -46.93 90.74
C ALA A 260 6.17 -47.33 90.89
N LEU A 261 5.43 -47.78 89.86
CA LEU A 261 4.00 -48.14 90.02
C LEU A 261 3.63 -49.53 89.51
N GLY A 262 4.52 -50.49 89.74
CA GLY A 262 4.24 -51.92 89.65
C GLY A 262 4.43 -52.63 91.00
N SER A 263 3.52 -52.44 91.95
CA SER A 263 3.41 -53.31 93.14
C SER A 263 2.08 -53.17 93.91
N GLY A 264 1.10 -54.03 93.59
CA GLY A 264 0.09 -54.64 94.48
C GLY A 264 -0.88 -53.78 95.33
N PRO A 265 -1.91 -54.35 95.98
CA PRO A 265 -2.18 -55.77 96.18
C PRO A 265 -3.56 -56.27 95.70
N ILE A 266 -3.60 -57.60 95.58
CA ILE A 266 -4.77 -58.47 95.57
C ILE A 266 -5.43 -58.39 96.95
N ASP A 267 -6.74 -58.17 97.00
CA ASP A 267 -7.53 -58.47 98.20
C ASP A 267 -8.79 -59.26 97.82
N LEU A 268 -9.00 -60.34 98.57
CA LEU A 268 -10.01 -61.37 98.41
C LEU A 268 -11.20 -61.07 99.33
N THR A 269 -12.40 -60.96 98.76
CA THR A 269 -13.66 -61.35 99.41
C THR A 269 -14.70 -61.69 98.36
#